data_AF-A0A397NVP0-F1
#
_entry.id   AF-A0A397NVP0-F1
#
_cell.length_a   1.000
_cell.length_b   1.000
_cell.length_c   1.000
_cell.angle_alpha   90.00
_cell.angle_beta   90.00
_cell.angle_gamma   90.00
#
_symmetry.space_group_name_H-M   'P 1'
#
loop_
_entity.id
_entity.type
_entity.pdbx_description
1 polymer ?
#
loop_
_entity_poly.entity_id
_entity_poly.type
_entity_poly.pdbx_seq_one_letter_code
_entity_poly.pdbx_strand_id
1 'polypeptide(L)'
;MGEWHHPEHYTAAAKGYAIEAMRAEIAVFIERVLPSLREAARSLGYALAVHGSLARDLDLIAVPWTDEAGSPDALIAAIADATKAQTGWGHLPSAGEFTPKPHGRTAVMMVASFNLQLDISITPRKETT
;
A
#
# COMPACT_ATOMS: atom_id res chain seq x y z
N MET A 1 -14.04 -7.57 -7.09
CA MET A 1 -12.70 -7.52 -7.72
C MET A 1 -12.76 -8.49 -8.88
N GLY A 2 -12.62 -8.01 -10.13
CA GLY A 2 -12.79 -8.86 -11.31
C GLY A 2 -11.66 -9.89 -11.42
N GLU A 3 -11.98 -11.10 -11.86
CA GLU A 3 -10.96 -12.11 -12.20
C GLU A 3 -10.01 -11.55 -13.26
N TRP A 4 -8.72 -11.55 -12.95
CA TRP A 4 -7.69 -11.15 -13.90
C TRP A 4 -7.57 -12.22 -15.00
N HIS A 5 -7.98 -11.87 -16.22
CA HIS A 5 -7.88 -12.77 -17.37
C HIS A 5 -6.44 -12.82 -17.87
N HIS A 6 -5.73 -13.94 -17.60
CA HIS A 6 -4.44 -14.21 -18.22
C HIS A 6 -4.61 -14.35 -19.75
N PRO A 7 -3.78 -13.70 -20.59
CA PRO A 7 -3.75 -13.97 -22.01
C PRO A 7 -3.52 -15.47 -22.29
N GLU A 8 -4.12 -15.99 -23.37
CA GLU A 8 -4.13 -17.43 -23.71
C GLU A 8 -2.74 -18.10 -23.79
N HIS A 9 -1.68 -17.31 -23.96
CA HIS A 9 -0.29 -17.81 -24.04
C HIS A 9 0.40 -18.04 -22.67
N TYR A 10 -0.24 -17.72 -21.55
CA TYR A 10 0.33 -18.01 -20.22
C TYR A 10 0.15 -19.49 -19.85
N THR A 11 1.18 -20.29 -20.10
CA THR A 11 1.26 -21.67 -19.58
C THR A 11 1.21 -21.66 -18.04
N ALA A 12 0.82 -22.78 -17.43
CA ALA A 12 0.83 -22.92 -15.97
C ALA A 12 2.23 -22.60 -15.36
N ALA A 13 3.30 -23.00 -16.06
CA ALA A 13 4.67 -22.68 -15.67
C ALA A 13 4.96 -21.17 -15.72
N ALA A 14 4.52 -20.46 -16.76
CA ALA A 14 4.68 -19.02 -16.86
C ALA A 14 3.91 -18.28 -15.75
N LYS A 15 2.70 -18.74 -15.40
CA LYS A 15 1.93 -18.20 -14.26
C LYS A 15 2.67 -18.42 -12.93
N GLY A 16 3.19 -19.62 -12.71
CA GLY A 16 3.97 -19.95 -11.51
C GLY A 16 5.20 -19.06 -11.35
N TYR A 17 5.98 -18.87 -12.43
CA TYR A 17 7.12 -17.97 -12.43
C TYR A 17 6.73 -16.53 -12.05
N ALA A 18 5.67 -15.97 -12.66
CA ALA A 18 5.24 -14.60 -12.39
C ALA A 18 4.80 -14.41 -10.92
N ILE A 19 4.10 -15.38 -10.34
CA ILE A 19 3.68 -15.36 -8.94
C ILE A 19 4.89 -15.37 -8.01
N GLU A 20 5.85 -16.27 -8.23
CA GLU A 20 7.03 -16.38 -7.37
C GLU A 20 7.95 -15.15 -7.50
N ALA A 21 8.11 -14.59 -8.69
CA ALA A 21 8.84 -13.35 -8.90
C ALA A 21 8.18 -12.17 -8.14
N MET A 22 6.86 -12.04 -8.23
CA MET A 22 6.12 -10.99 -7.52
C MET A 22 6.24 -11.15 -6.00
N ARG A 23 6.11 -12.38 -5.48
CA ARG A 23 6.28 -12.66 -4.04
C ARG A 23 7.67 -12.31 -3.55
N ALA A 24 8.71 -12.62 -4.32
CA ALA A 24 10.08 -12.25 -3.98
C ALA A 24 10.25 -10.72 -3.93
N GLU A 25 9.68 -9.99 -4.89
CA GLU A 25 9.70 -8.53 -4.89
C GLU A 25 8.97 -7.94 -3.66
N ILE A 26 7.77 -8.46 -3.34
CA ILE A 26 7.03 -8.07 -2.12
C ILE A 26 7.85 -8.34 -0.86
N ALA A 27 8.49 -9.51 -0.75
CA ALA A 27 9.30 -9.86 0.41
C ALA A 27 10.48 -8.89 0.61
N VAL A 28 11.19 -8.55 -0.48
CA VAL A 28 12.27 -7.56 -0.45
C VAL A 28 11.74 -6.18 -0.06
N PHE A 29 10.59 -5.78 -0.59
CA PHE A 29 9.97 -4.50 -0.24
C PHE A 29 9.59 -4.44 1.24
N ILE A 30 9.00 -5.51 1.78
CA ILE A 30 8.65 -5.61 3.21
C ILE A 30 9.90 -5.52 4.08
N GLU A 31 10.99 -6.19 3.71
CA GLU A 31 12.22 -6.18 4.50
C GLU A 31 12.91 -4.80 4.47
N ARG A 32 12.99 -4.18 3.29
CA ARG A 32 13.84 -3.00 3.07
C ARG A 32 13.10 -1.66 3.19
N VAL A 33 11.84 -1.62 2.79
CA VAL A 33 11.10 -0.37 2.58
C VAL A 33 10.04 -0.15 3.66
N LEU A 34 9.28 -1.19 4.02
CA LEU A 34 8.20 -1.10 5.00
C LEU A 34 8.61 -0.49 6.36
N PRO A 35 9.82 -0.72 6.91
CA PRO A 35 10.25 -0.04 8.14
C PRO A 35 10.18 1.49 8.01
N SER A 36 10.67 2.05 6.90
CA SER A 36 10.63 3.50 6.65
C SER A 36 9.20 4.04 6.52
N LEU A 37 8.31 3.26 5.88
CA LEU A 37 6.89 3.61 5.75
C LEU A 37 6.18 3.60 7.12
N ARG A 38 6.51 2.64 7.97
CA ARG A 38 6.01 2.58 9.36
C ARG A 38 6.47 3.79 10.17
N GLU A 39 7.73 4.18 10.04
CA GLU A 39 8.26 5.38 10.71
C GLU A 39 7.56 6.66 10.22
N ALA A 40 7.35 6.80 8.91
CA ALA A 40 6.61 7.92 8.33
C ALA A 40 5.18 7.98 8.87
N ALA A 41 4.45 6.85 8.86
CA ALA A 41 3.09 6.77 9.40
C ALA A 41 3.05 7.07 10.91
N ARG A 42 4.00 6.52 11.68
CA ARG A 42 4.13 6.71 13.12
C ARG A 42 4.35 8.18 13.48
N SER A 43 5.13 8.91 12.68
CA SER A 43 5.36 10.35 12.87
C SER A 43 4.08 11.19 12.74
N LEU A 44 3.06 10.65 12.07
CA LEU A 44 1.75 11.26 11.88
C LEU A 44 0.67 10.65 12.79
N GLY A 45 1.05 9.85 13.79
CA GLY A 45 0.10 9.26 14.74
C GLY A 45 -0.60 8.00 14.25
N TYR A 46 -0.10 7.34 13.21
CA TYR A 46 -0.69 6.11 12.66
C TYR A 46 0.12 4.86 13.00
N ALA A 47 -0.60 3.77 13.29
CA ALA A 47 -0.05 2.43 13.20
C ALA A 47 -0.26 1.88 11.78
N LEU A 48 0.81 1.40 11.13
CA LEU A 48 0.77 0.85 9.78
C LEU A 48 1.08 -0.66 9.78
N ALA A 49 0.13 -1.46 9.31
CA ALA A 49 0.22 -2.91 9.27
C ALA A 49 0.02 -3.47 7.86
N VAL A 50 0.66 -4.60 7.58
CA VAL A 50 0.42 -5.38 6.36
C VAL A 50 -0.84 -6.22 6.57
N HIS A 51 -1.70 -6.30 5.54
CA HIS A 51 -2.81 -7.25 5.52
C HIS A 51 -2.92 -7.93 4.14
N GLY A 52 -3.97 -8.71 3.95
CA GLY A 52 -4.26 -9.34 2.66
C GLY A 52 -3.41 -10.57 2.36
N SER A 53 -3.43 -10.98 1.09
CA SER A 53 -2.89 -12.29 0.65
C SER A 53 -1.42 -12.26 0.22
N LEU A 54 -0.86 -11.07 -0.03
CA LEU A 54 0.50 -10.85 -0.53
C LEU A 54 0.81 -11.60 -1.84
N ALA A 55 -0.22 -11.92 -2.63
CA ALA A 55 -0.08 -12.74 -3.83
C ALA A 55 0.28 -11.92 -5.07
N ARG A 56 -0.15 -10.66 -5.15
CA ARG A 56 0.05 -9.77 -6.32
C ARG A 56 0.30 -8.32 -5.95
N ASP A 57 -0.30 -7.88 -4.86
CA ASP A 57 -0.31 -6.55 -4.29
C ASP A 57 0.17 -6.61 -2.83
N LEU A 58 0.64 -5.48 -2.32
CA LEU A 58 0.92 -5.31 -0.89
C LEU A 58 -0.17 -4.44 -0.28
N ASP A 59 -1.13 -5.08 0.37
CA ASP A 59 -2.17 -4.37 1.11
C ASP A 59 -1.62 -3.85 2.45
N LEU A 60 -1.83 -2.56 2.71
CA LEU A 60 -1.47 -1.89 3.96
C LEU A 60 -2.72 -1.30 4.60
N ILE A 61 -2.82 -1.38 5.92
CA ILE A 61 -3.84 -0.69 6.71
C ILE A 61 -3.18 0.28 7.69
N ALA A 62 -3.60 1.53 7.61
CA ALA A 62 -3.22 2.60 8.51
C ALA A 62 -4.38 2.87 9.47
N VAL A 63 -4.08 2.74 10.76
CA VAL A 63 -5.03 2.97 11.86
C VAL A 63 -4.55 4.19 12.67
N PRO A 64 -5.36 5.24 12.83
CA PRO A 64 -5.06 6.32 13.77
C PRO A 64 -4.85 5.72 15.16
N TRP A 65 -3.65 5.90 15.70
CA TRP A 65 -3.23 5.34 16.98
C TRP A 65 -3.16 6.40 18.08
N THR A 66 -3.13 7.68 17.69
CA THR A 66 -3.18 8.84 18.57
C THR A 66 -4.40 9.70 18.25
N ASP A 67 -4.85 10.50 19.22
CA ASP A 67 -5.96 11.45 19.02
C ASP A 67 -5.58 12.56 18.02
N GLU A 68 -4.29 12.87 17.90
CA GLU A 68 -3.72 13.91 17.03
C GLU A 68 -3.29 13.38 15.65
N ALA A 69 -3.77 12.20 15.24
CA ALA A 69 -3.37 11.63 13.95
C ALA A 69 -3.61 12.62 12.78
N GLY A 70 -2.59 12.79 11.94
CA GLY A 70 -2.59 13.72 10.80
C GLY A 70 -3.65 13.39 9.74
N SER A 71 -3.87 14.24 8.76
CA SER A 71 -4.87 13.94 7.71
C SER A 71 -4.47 12.72 6.86
N PRO A 72 -5.43 12.00 6.26
CA PRO A 72 -5.14 10.96 5.27
C PRO A 72 -4.21 11.44 4.13
N ASP A 73 -4.37 12.68 3.67
CA ASP A 73 -3.49 13.27 2.65
C ASP A 73 -2.03 13.39 3.14
N ALA A 74 -1.83 13.87 4.37
CA ALA A 74 -0.49 13.99 4.95
C ALA A 74 0.16 12.60 5.11
N LEU A 75 -0.62 11.60 5.54
CA LEU A 75 -0.16 10.22 5.64
C LEU A 75 0.29 9.67 4.29
N ILE A 76 -0.53 9.84 3.25
CA ILE A 76 -0.22 9.34 1.92
C ILE A 76 0.99 10.06 1.31
N ALA A 77 1.11 11.37 1.50
CA ALA A 77 2.30 12.12 1.08
C ALA A 77 3.56 11.59 1.78
N ALA A 78 3.53 11.37 3.09
CA ALA A 78 4.67 10.85 3.84
C ALA A 78 5.05 9.42 3.41
N ILE A 79 4.06 8.56 3.15
CA ILE A 79 4.29 7.20 2.63
C ILE A 79 4.90 7.25 1.21
N ALA A 80 4.41 8.13 0.34
CA ALA A 80 4.92 8.31 -1.01
C ALA A 80 6.38 8.78 -1.01
N ASP A 81 6.70 9.79 -0.19
CA ASP A 81 8.07 10.31 -0.04
C ASP A 81 9.02 9.25 0.52
N ALA A 82 8.59 8.51 1.56
CA ALA A 82 9.39 7.43 2.13
C ALA A 82 9.62 6.29 1.13
N THR A 83 8.62 5.97 0.30
CA THR A 83 8.78 4.98 -0.79
C THR A 83 9.78 5.49 -1.82
N LYS A 84 9.64 6.75 -2.25
CA LYS A 84 10.52 7.37 -3.26
C LYS A 84 11.96 7.45 -2.81
N ALA A 85 12.19 7.73 -1.53
CA ALA A 85 13.53 7.73 -0.95
C ALA A 85 14.21 6.36 -1.02
N GLN A 86 13.45 5.26 -0.92
CA GLN A 86 14.00 3.89 -0.90
C GLN A 86 14.09 3.25 -2.29
N THR A 87 13.12 3.52 -3.16
CA THR A 87 12.99 2.80 -4.45
C THR A 87 13.15 3.70 -5.67
N GLY A 88 13.09 5.03 -5.50
CA GLY A 88 12.94 5.98 -6.61
C GLY A 88 11.51 6.08 -7.16
N TRP A 89 10.58 5.24 -6.68
CA TRP A 89 9.17 5.21 -7.05
C TRP A 89 8.29 5.65 -5.88
N GLY A 90 7.06 6.10 -6.14
CA GLY A 90 6.14 6.55 -5.09
C GLY A 90 5.05 7.41 -5.70
N HIS A 91 4.50 6.94 -6.82
CA HIS A 91 3.61 7.73 -7.64
C HIS A 91 2.17 7.37 -7.31
N LEU A 92 1.34 8.41 -7.13
CA LEU A 92 -0.11 8.28 -6.98
C LEU A 92 -0.74 8.43 -8.38
N PRO A 93 -1.16 7.34 -9.04
CA PRO A 93 -1.66 7.41 -10.41
C PRO A 93 -2.96 8.21 -10.54
N SER A 94 -3.73 8.32 -9.45
CA SER A 94 -5.00 9.05 -9.39
C SER A 94 -5.02 10.10 -8.27
N ALA A 95 -3.90 10.82 -8.08
CA ALA A 95 -3.78 12.04 -7.27
C ALA A 95 -4.73 12.15 -6.06
N GLY A 96 -4.76 11.15 -5.17
CA GLY A 96 -5.54 11.21 -3.93
C GLY A 96 -7.04 10.91 -4.05
N GLU A 97 -7.52 10.29 -5.13
CA GLU A 97 -8.90 9.76 -5.16
C GLU A 97 -9.07 8.60 -4.17
N PHE A 98 -9.50 8.96 -2.96
CA PHE A 98 -9.85 8.00 -1.93
C PHE A 98 -11.17 7.31 -2.26
N THR A 99 -11.12 5.98 -2.38
CA THR A 99 -12.32 5.16 -2.58
C THR A 99 -12.93 4.77 -1.23
N PRO A 100 -14.21 5.02 -0.97
CA PRO A 100 -14.89 4.55 0.24
C PRO A 100 -14.89 3.02 0.37
N LYS A 101 -14.72 2.53 1.60
CA LYS A 101 -14.72 1.11 1.99
C LYS A 101 -15.57 0.90 3.26
N PRO A 102 -15.91 -0.35 3.62
CA PRO A 102 -16.66 -0.62 4.85
C PRO A 102 -16.02 -0.04 6.12
N HIS A 103 -16.85 0.19 7.14
CA HIS A 103 -16.45 0.74 8.44
C HIS A 103 -15.86 2.17 8.37
N GLY A 104 -16.28 2.96 7.39
CA GLY A 104 -15.83 4.34 7.18
C GLY A 104 -14.40 4.47 6.65
N ARG A 105 -13.75 3.35 6.35
CA ARG A 105 -12.39 3.32 5.81
C ARG A 105 -12.36 3.92 4.41
N THR A 106 -11.25 4.53 4.04
CA THR A 106 -10.95 4.89 2.66
C THR A 106 -9.77 4.09 2.14
N ALA A 107 -9.63 3.95 0.83
CA ALA A 107 -8.49 3.28 0.23
C ALA A 107 -7.95 4.08 -0.96
N VAL A 108 -6.64 4.02 -1.15
CA VAL A 108 -5.94 4.59 -2.31
C VAL A 108 -4.85 3.62 -2.77
N MET A 109 -4.59 3.59 -4.07
CA MET A 109 -3.53 2.78 -4.66
C MET A 109 -2.33 3.67 -4.99
N MET A 110 -1.13 3.15 -4.76
CA MET A 110 0.15 3.80 -5.09
C MET A 110 1.07 2.83 -5.83
N VAL A 111 1.79 3.33 -6.83
CA VAL A 111 2.86 2.58 -7.50
C VAL A 111 4.16 2.75 -6.72
N ALA A 112 4.71 1.65 -6.20
CA ALA A 112 5.86 1.64 -5.29
C ALA A 112 7.14 1.03 -5.88
N SER A 113 7.02 0.35 -7.02
CA SER A 113 8.15 -0.07 -7.86
C SER A 113 7.66 -0.30 -9.30
N PHE A 114 8.52 -0.87 -10.14
CA PHE A 114 8.17 -1.27 -11.50
C PHE A 114 7.01 -2.29 -11.57
N ASN A 115 6.93 -3.24 -10.63
CA ASN A 115 5.84 -4.25 -10.61
C ASN A 115 4.94 -4.17 -9.38
N LEU A 116 5.32 -3.46 -8.32
CA LEU A 116 4.60 -3.47 -7.04
C LEU A 116 3.66 -2.28 -6.89
N GLN A 117 2.40 -2.59 -6.60
CA GLN A 117 1.38 -1.65 -6.17
C GLN A 117 1.10 -1.82 -4.68
N LEU A 118 0.90 -0.70 -3.98
CA LEU A 118 0.42 -0.67 -2.61
C LEU A 118 -1.04 -0.29 -2.61
N ASP A 119 -1.87 -1.12 -1.99
CA ASP A 119 -3.25 -0.78 -1.68
C ASP A 119 -3.32 -0.32 -0.22
N ILE A 120 -3.46 0.99 -0.01
CA ILE A 120 -3.38 1.61 1.32
C ILE A 120 -4.78 1.93 1.79
N SER A 121 -5.22 1.21 2.82
CA SER A 121 -6.49 1.38 3.51
C SER A 121 -6.30 2.25 4.76
N ILE A 122 -7.11 3.30 4.96
CA ILE A 122 -6.99 4.24 6.09
C ILE A 122 -8.29 4.28 6.88
N THR A 123 -8.27 3.91 8.16
CA THR A 123 -9.46 3.93 9.01
C THR A 123 -9.82 5.36 9.46
N PRO A 124 -11.09 5.64 9.81
CA PRO A 124 -11.51 6.96 10.28
C PRO A 124 -10.68 7.46 11.46
N ARG A 125 -10.39 8.77 11.46
CA ARG A 125 -9.89 9.48 12.65
C ARG A 125 -11.05 9.83 13.57
N LYS A 126 -10.74 10.02 14.86
CA LYS A 126 -11.68 10.63 15.80
C LYS A 126 -11.97 12.07 15.33
N GLU A 127 -13.23 12.46 15.30
CA GLU A 127 -13.57 13.86 15.07
C GLU A 127 -13.12 14.68 16.29
N THR A 128 -12.34 15.73 16.05
CA THR A 128 -11.97 16.68 17.11
C THR A 128 -13.25 17.40 17.52
N THR A 129 -13.77 17.11 18.71
CA THR A 129 -14.93 17.79 19.31
C THR A 129 -14.51 19.15 19.87
#